data_AF-A0A7S3CNX5-F1
#
_entry.id   AF-A0A7S3CNX5-F1
#
_cell.length_a   1.000
_cell.length_b   1.000
_cell.length_c   1.000
_cell.angle_alpha   90.00
_cell.angle_beta   90.00
_cell.angle_gamma   90.00
#
_symmetry.space_group_name_H-M   'P 1'
#
loop_
_entity.id
_entity.type
_entity.pdbx_description
1 polymer ?
#
loop_
_entity_poly.entity_id
_entity_poly.type
_entity_poly.pdbx_seq_one_letter_code
_entity_poly.pdbx_strand_id
1 'polypeptide(L)'
;VKPEGYDDIPEQIPDPDASKPEDWDDEDDGEWEAPMIPNPEFKGEWKPKMISNPDFKGIWEAPDIPNPEFEDDPLIYKHDDLAYAAFELWQVKSGTIFDNILVTD
;
A
#
# COMPACT_ATOMS: atom_id res chain seq x y z
N VAL A 1 -17.50 -16.48 -20.01
CA VAL A 1 -17.67 -17.87 -19.52
C VAL A 1 -16.27 -18.45 -19.34
N LYS A 2 -16.05 -19.17 -18.23
CA LYS A 2 -14.78 -19.81 -17.93
C LYS A 2 -14.58 -21.01 -18.88
N PRO A 3 -13.38 -21.22 -19.45
CA PRO A 3 -13.10 -22.42 -20.23
C PRO A 3 -13.24 -23.68 -19.38
N GLU A 4 -13.78 -24.75 -19.96
CA GLU A 4 -13.78 -26.08 -19.35
C GLU A 4 -12.33 -26.55 -19.14
N GLY A 5 -12.04 -27.19 -18.01
CA GLY A 5 -10.69 -27.69 -17.70
C GLY A 5 -9.69 -26.66 -17.17
N TYR A 6 -10.05 -25.38 -17.07
CA TYR A 6 -9.09 -24.33 -16.65
C TYR A 6 -8.63 -24.48 -15.19
N ASP A 7 -9.53 -24.92 -14.30
CA ASP A 7 -9.22 -25.13 -12.87
C ASP A 7 -8.51 -26.45 -12.59
N ASP A 8 -8.51 -27.35 -13.56
CA ASP A 8 -7.91 -28.68 -13.41
C ASP A 8 -6.40 -28.65 -13.66
N ILE A 9 -5.84 -27.51 -14.09
CA ILE A 9 -4.40 -27.32 -14.30
C ILE A 9 -3.76 -26.93 -12.95
N PRO A 10 -2.90 -27.78 -12.36
CA PRO A 10 -2.26 -27.47 -11.08
C PRO A 10 -1.20 -26.37 -11.25
N GLU A 11 -1.01 -25.55 -10.22
CA GLU A 11 -0.01 -24.48 -10.19
C GLU A 11 1.43 -25.02 -10.25
N GLN A 12 1.66 -26.17 -9.64
CA GLN A 12 2.95 -26.83 -9.60
C GLN A 12 2.83 -28.27 -10.08
N ILE A 13 3.86 -28.74 -10.77
CA ILE A 13 4.02 -30.13 -11.21
C ILE A 13 5.36 -30.65 -10.69
N PRO A 14 5.52 -31.95 -10.42
CA PRO A 14 6.82 -32.52 -10.12
C PRO A 14 7.81 -32.24 -11.24
N ASP A 15 9.05 -31.86 -10.90
CA ASP A 15 10.10 -31.60 -11.87
C ASP A 15 10.40 -32.87 -12.69
N PRO A 16 10.12 -32.89 -14.01
CA PRO A 16 10.35 -34.06 -14.85
C PRO A 16 11.84 -34.36 -15.05
N ASP A 17 12.71 -33.37 -14.81
CA ASP A 17 14.17 -33.50 -14.97
C ASP A 17 14.86 -33.86 -13.64
N ALA A 18 14.14 -33.83 -12.51
CA ALA A 18 14.70 -34.22 -11.22
C ALA A 18 14.74 -35.75 -11.08
N SER A 19 15.91 -36.27 -10.73
CA SER A 19 16.12 -37.66 -10.36
C SER A 19 16.61 -37.77 -8.93
N LYS A 20 16.27 -38.87 -8.25
CA LYS A 20 16.78 -39.21 -6.92
C LYS A 20 18.33 -39.13 -6.91
N PRO A 21 18.94 -38.39 -5.96
CA PRO A 21 20.40 -38.33 -5.84
C PRO A 21 21.03 -39.69 -5.54
N GLU A 22 22.27 -39.91 -6.00
CA GLU A 22 23.00 -41.17 -5.78
C GLU A 22 23.28 -41.45 -4.29
N ASP A 23 23.41 -40.40 -3.47
CA ASP A 23 23.71 -40.49 -2.03
C ASP A 23 22.44 -40.53 -1.14
N TRP A 24 21.23 -40.69 -1.69
CA TRP A 24 19.98 -40.69 -0.92
C TRP A 24 19.61 -42.08 -0.40
N ASP A 25 19.37 -42.20 0.91
CA ASP A 25 18.98 -43.45 1.56
C ASP A 25 17.51 -43.41 2.00
N ASP A 26 16.64 -44.27 1.44
CA ASP A 26 15.20 -44.24 1.80
C ASP A 26 14.93 -44.73 3.23
N GLU A 27 15.84 -45.51 3.84
CA GLU A 27 15.69 -45.98 5.21
C GLU A 27 16.03 -44.89 6.24
N ASP A 28 17.04 -44.05 5.95
CA ASP A 28 17.51 -42.98 6.83
C ASP A 28 16.89 -41.59 6.51
N ASP A 29 16.67 -41.26 5.23
CA ASP A 29 16.15 -39.96 4.75
C ASP A 29 14.65 -39.99 4.37
N GLY A 30 14.05 -41.19 4.23
CA GLY A 30 12.66 -41.40 3.81
C GLY A 30 12.46 -41.48 2.29
N GLU A 31 11.24 -41.77 1.83
CA GLU A 31 10.93 -41.87 0.39
C GLU A 31 11.22 -40.55 -0.34
N TRP A 32 12.06 -40.60 -1.37
CA TRP A 32 12.39 -39.42 -2.17
C TRP A 32 11.19 -38.94 -3.00
N GLU A 33 10.87 -37.65 -2.88
CA GLU A 33 9.89 -36.96 -3.72
C GLU A 33 10.58 -35.91 -4.59
N ALA A 34 10.22 -35.84 -5.87
CA ALA A 34 10.75 -34.84 -6.78
C ALA A 34 10.32 -33.42 -6.35
N PRO A 35 11.21 -32.42 -6.45
CA PRO A 35 10.83 -31.04 -6.17
C PRO A 35 9.71 -30.58 -7.11
N MET A 36 8.79 -29.79 -6.59
CA MET A 36 7.70 -29.22 -7.37
C MET A 36 8.19 -27.96 -8.11
N ILE A 37 7.91 -27.87 -9.41
CA ILE A 37 8.22 -26.71 -10.26
C ILE A 37 6.95 -26.02 -10.75
N PRO A 38 7.00 -24.72 -11.09
CA PRO A 38 5.86 -24.01 -11.67
C PRO A 38 5.41 -24.68 -12.97
N ASN A 39 4.12 -24.99 -13.07
CA ASN A 39 3.54 -25.59 -14.27
C ASN A 39 3.45 -24.55 -15.40
N PRO A 40 4.12 -24.72 -16.55
CA PRO A 40 4.07 -23.77 -17.67
C PRO A 40 2.66 -23.57 -18.25
N GLU A 41 1.77 -24.55 -18.09
CA GLU A 41 0.38 -24.48 -18.55
C GLU A 41 -0.55 -23.76 -17.57
N PHE A 42 -0.11 -23.53 -16.32
CA PHE A 42 -0.89 -22.79 -15.33
C PHE A 42 -0.88 -21.30 -15.64
N LYS A 43 -2.04 -20.79 -16.04
CA LYS A 43 -2.22 -19.38 -16.45
C LYS A 43 -2.70 -18.48 -15.30
N GLY A 44 -2.55 -18.94 -14.06
CA GLY A 44 -3.11 -18.31 -12.86
C GLY A 44 -4.63 -18.46 -12.80
N GLU A 45 -5.27 -18.00 -11.72
CA GLU A 45 -6.72 -18.06 -11.57
C GLU A 45 -7.44 -17.36 -12.74
N TRP A 46 -8.49 -18.00 -13.26
CA TRP A 46 -9.26 -17.42 -14.36
C TRP A 46 -9.95 -16.14 -13.90
N LYS A 47 -9.72 -15.05 -14.63
CA LYS A 47 -10.43 -13.78 -14.43
C LYS A 47 -11.34 -13.50 -15.62
N PRO A 48 -12.65 -13.24 -15.40
CA PRO A 48 -13.54 -12.83 -16.47
C PRO A 48 -13.03 -11.53 -17.13
N LYS A 49 -13.28 -11.38 -18.43
CA LYS A 49 -13.01 -10.11 -19.11
C LYS A 49 -13.90 -9.03 -18.49
N MET A 50 -13.27 -7.97 -17.98
CA MET A 50 -14.00 -6.79 -17.54
C MET A 50 -14.51 -6.03 -18.77
N ILE A 51 -15.77 -5.64 -18.72
CA ILE A 51 -16.38 -4.72 -19.68
C ILE A 51 -16.61 -3.38 -18.99
N SER A 52 -16.62 -2.29 -19.74
CA SER A 52 -17.09 -1.02 -19.20
C SER A 52 -18.54 -1.17 -18.76
N ASN A 53 -18.85 -0.75 -17.53
CA ASN A 53 -20.22 -0.73 -17.05
C ASN A 53 -20.96 0.45 -17.70
N PRO A 54 -21.92 0.23 -18.61
CA PRO A 54 -22.66 1.32 -19.26
C PRO A 54 -23.49 2.15 -18.28
N ASP A 55 -23.82 1.60 -17.12
CA ASP A 55 -24.58 2.27 -16.06
C ASP A 55 -23.67 3.00 -15.05
N PHE A 56 -22.35 2.99 -15.23
CA PHE A 56 -21.43 3.70 -14.34
C PHE A 56 -21.56 5.21 -14.53
N LYS A 57 -22.02 5.91 -13.48
CA LYS A 57 -22.27 7.36 -13.48
C LYS A 57 -21.08 8.20 -12.98
N GLY A 58 -19.89 7.59 -12.90
CA GLY A 58 -18.73 8.19 -12.24
C GLY A 58 -18.65 7.79 -10.76
N ILE A 59 -17.56 8.20 -10.11
CA ILE A 59 -17.43 8.10 -8.66
C ILE A 59 -18.42 9.09 -8.07
N TRP A 60 -19.24 8.64 -7.12
CA TRP A 60 -20.16 9.54 -6.44
C TRP A 60 -19.37 10.60 -5.65
N GLU A 61 -19.75 11.86 -5.80
CA GLU A 61 -19.23 12.98 -5.02
C GLU A 61 -20.39 13.62 -4.27
N ALA A 62 -20.16 13.98 -3.01
CA ALA A 62 -21.15 14.68 -2.21
C ALA A 62 -21.36 16.09 -2.80
N PRO A 63 -22.61 16.59 -2.88
CA PRO A 63 -22.84 17.96 -3.26
C PRO A 63 -22.25 18.91 -2.20
N ASP A 64 -21.64 20.00 -2.64
CA ASP A 64 -21.21 21.05 -1.74
C ASP A 64 -22.42 21.71 -1.08
N ILE A 65 -22.40 21.79 0.25
CA ILE A 65 -23.42 22.47 1.06
C ILE A 65 -22.73 23.65 1.75
N PRO A 66 -23.34 24.86 1.77
CA PRO A 66 -22.80 25.98 2.52
C PRO A 66 -22.58 25.61 3.99
N ASN A 67 -21.38 25.87 4.51
CA ASN A 67 -21.07 25.63 5.91
C ASN A 67 -21.79 26.67 6.79
N PRO A 68 -22.79 26.27 7.63
CA PRO A 68 -23.50 27.22 8.48
C PRO A 68 -22.61 27.86 9.56
N GLU A 69 -21.46 27.27 9.86
CA GLU A 69 -20.47 27.76 10.83
C GLU A 69 -19.39 28.64 10.19
N PHE A 70 -19.48 28.93 8.88
CA PHE A 70 -18.52 29.82 8.24
C PHE A 70 -18.80 31.27 8.63
N GLU A 71 -17.81 31.91 9.23
CA GLU A 71 -17.82 33.34 9.54
C GLU A 71 -16.56 33.99 8.94
N ASP A 72 -16.74 35.11 8.25
CA ASP A 72 -15.65 35.94 7.76
C ASP A 72 -15.26 36.95 8.85
N ASP A 73 -14.05 36.81 9.40
CA ASP A 73 -13.54 37.71 10.44
C ASP A 73 -12.42 38.60 9.88
N PRO A 74 -12.71 39.88 9.58
CA PRO A 74 -11.71 40.81 9.07
C PRO A 74 -10.66 41.19 10.12
N LEU A 75 -10.85 40.85 11.39
CA LEU A 75 -9.95 41.16 12.51
C LEU A 75 -9.12 39.96 12.96
N ILE A 76 -9.08 38.87 12.19
CA ILE A 76 -8.29 37.67 12.54
C ILE A 76 -6.79 37.97 12.76
N TYR A 77 -6.27 39.05 12.18
CA TYR A 77 -4.89 39.51 12.36
C TYR A 77 -4.65 40.28 13.67
N LYS A 78 -5.72 40.75 14.31
CA LYS A 78 -5.66 41.62 15.48
C LYS A 78 -5.60 40.75 16.74
N HIS A 79 -4.42 40.71 17.34
CA HIS A 79 -4.24 40.16 18.67
C HIS A 79 -4.48 41.23 19.74
N ASP A 80 -4.90 40.79 20.93
CA ASP A 80 -4.83 41.62 22.14
C ASP A 80 -3.36 41.89 22.52
N ASP A 81 -3.15 42.69 23.57
CA ASP A 81 -1.81 43.11 24.00
C ASP A 81 -0.85 41.92 24.21
N LEU A 82 0.22 41.90 23.42
CA LEU A 82 1.28 40.87 23.50
C LEU A 82 2.33 41.28 24.55
N ALA A 83 2.46 40.48 25.61
CA ALA A 83 3.38 40.77 26.72
C ALA A 83 4.72 40.03 26.66
N TYR A 84 4.80 38.91 25.93
CA TYR A 84 5.94 38.01 25.95
C TYR A 84 6.32 37.54 24.53
N ALA A 85 7.62 37.38 24.30
CA ALA A 85 8.17 36.68 23.14
C ALA A 85 8.95 35.46 23.66
N ALA A 86 8.61 34.27 23.17
CA ALA A 86 9.18 33.01 23.64
C ALA A 86 9.47 32.07 22.48
N PHE A 87 10.45 31.19 22.67
CA PHE A 87 10.75 30.09 21.77
C PHE A 87 10.29 28.79 22.41
N GLU A 88 9.35 28.10 21.75
CA GLU A 88 9.01 26.71 22.01
C GLU A 88 9.35 25.93 20.74
N LEU A 89 10.25 24.96 20.86
CA LEU A 89 10.86 24.29 19.72
C LEU A 89 11.20 22.85 20.09
N TRP A 90 11.10 21.95 19.11
CA TRP A 90 11.63 20.60 19.20
C TRP A 90 12.91 20.45 18.35
N GLN A 91 13.94 19.82 18.90
CA GLN A 91 15.25 19.70 18.23
C GLN A 91 15.87 18.29 18.40
N VAL A 92 16.37 17.72 17.31
CA VAL A 92 17.06 16.40 17.30
C VAL A 92 18.54 16.50 17.66
N LYS A 93 19.20 17.57 17.22
CA LYS A 93 20.66 17.77 17.38
C LYS A 93 20.92 19.20 17.81
N SER A 94 21.73 19.40 18.83
CA SER A 94 22.08 20.72 19.36
C SER A 94 22.96 21.54 18.39
N GLY A 95 23.05 22.85 18.65
CA GLY A 95 23.94 23.77 17.92
C GLY A 95 23.27 25.03 17.36
N THR A 96 21.96 25.17 17.51
CA THR A 96 21.23 26.36 17.05
C THR A 96 21.46 27.54 17.99
N ILE A 97 21.80 28.70 17.43
CA ILE A 97 21.99 29.96 18.15
C ILE A 97 21.02 30.98 17.58
N PHE A 98 20.29 31.67 18.46
CA PHE A 98 19.44 32.81 18.13
C PHE A 98 20.05 34.07 18.76
N ASP A 99 20.15 35.16 17.98
CA ASP A 99 20.64 36.45 18.43
C ASP A 99 20.00 37.58 17.59
N ASN A 100 20.10 38.83 18.05
CA ASN A 100 19.58 40.04 17.39
C ASN A 100 18.07 40.04 17.16
N ILE A 101 17.30 39.67 18.20
CA ILE A 101 15.84 39.68 18.15
C ILE A 101 15.33 41.13 18.18
N LEU A 102 14.65 41.55 17.12
CA LEU A 102 13.97 42.84 17.01
C LEU A 102 12.45 42.62 17.00
N VAL A 103 11.73 43.42 17.78
CA VAL A 103 10.26 43.48 17.79
C VAL A 103 9.84 44.91 17.48
N THR A 104 9.01 45.09 16.44
CA THR A 104 8.52 46.39 15.96
C THR A 104 7.08 46.23 15.44
N ASP A 105 6.44 47.36 15.10
CA ASP A 105 5.08 47.49 14.55
C ASP A 105 4.87 46.89 13.14
#